data_AF-A0A2H9LUI6-F1
#
_entry.id   AF-A0A2H9LUI6-F1
#
_cell.length_a   1.000
_cell.length_b   1.000
_cell.length_c   1.000
_cell.angle_alpha   90.00
_cell.angle_beta   90.00
_cell.angle_gamma   90.00
#
_symmetry.space_group_name_H-M   'P 1'
#
loop_
_entity.id
_entity.type
_entity.pdbx_description
1 polymer ?
#
loop_
_entity_poly.entity_id
_entity_poly.type
_entity_poly.pdbx_seq_one_letter_code
_entity_poly.pdbx_strand_id
1 'polypeptide(L)'
;MDPINNVSVVGESISHLPNLLSGIFTKLVVAVIIVLIGLVAGKLLGKLIHKLLHEIELNNLIKKSAGIKISMEEIISSFVTYFIYFIFIVMALNQLGLTTVVLHMISGAILIIIIISIMLSIKDFMPNMFAGFFIHQKRFIKEGDIIKVDNIKGKIVHVNLVETTIETKQGDIIYIPNSLLTKKTIVKVKKKKIS
;
A
#
# COMPACT_ATOMS: atom_id res chain seq x y z
N MET A 1 34.08 35.25 28.03
CA MET A 1 33.42 33.92 28.05
C MET A 1 34.29 33.04 28.90
N ASP A 2 33.86 32.80 30.15
CA ASP A 2 34.72 32.18 31.16
C ASP A 2 34.85 30.67 30.96
N PRO A 3 36.07 30.12 30.83
CA PRO A 3 36.28 28.69 30.61
C PRO A 3 35.79 27.80 31.77
N ILE A 4 35.57 28.38 32.96
CA ILE A 4 35.10 27.67 34.16
C ILE A 4 33.64 27.23 34.02
N ASN A 5 32.79 28.02 33.36
CA ASN A 5 31.37 27.68 33.16
C ASN A 5 31.18 26.52 32.17
N ASN A 6 32.08 26.34 31.20
CA ASN A 6 31.99 25.20 30.28
C ASN A 6 32.43 23.89 30.95
N VAL A 7 33.42 23.93 31.85
CA VAL A 7 33.92 22.73 32.54
C VAL A 7 32.92 22.22 33.58
N SER A 8 32.20 23.10 34.28
CA SER A 8 31.13 22.71 35.20
C SER A 8 29.90 22.13 34.47
N VAL A 9 29.47 22.74 33.37
CA VAL A 9 28.34 22.25 32.54
C VAL A 9 28.64 20.88 31.91
N VAL A 10 29.88 20.66 31.46
CA VAL A 10 30.31 19.36 30.95
C VAL A 10 30.39 18.32 32.09
N GLY A 11 30.87 18.71 33.27
CA GLY A 11 30.91 17.84 34.45
C GLY A 11 29.52 17.36 34.92
N GLU A 12 28.53 18.25 34.91
CA GLU A 12 27.13 17.90 35.21
C GLU A 12 26.54 16.94 34.17
N SER A 13 26.81 17.16 32.88
CA SER A 13 26.33 16.26 31.81
C SER A 13 26.93 14.85 31.90
N ILE A 14 28.22 14.75 32.29
CA ILE A 14 28.93 13.47 32.44
C ILE A 14 28.43 12.69 33.67
N SER A 15 28.04 13.37 34.76
CA SER A 15 27.58 12.71 35.98
C SER A 15 26.18 12.08 35.83
N HIS A 16 25.35 12.57 34.91
CA HIS A 16 24.04 12.00 34.61
C HIS A 16 24.06 10.83 33.61
N LEU A 17 25.13 10.69 32.83
CA LEU A 17 25.25 9.64 31.80
C LEU A 17 25.11 8.20 32.35
N PRO A 18 25.70 7.82 33.50
CA PRO A 18 25.54 6.48 34.06
C PRO A 18 24.07 6.14 34.41
N ASN A 19 23.30 7.13 34.86
CA ASN A 19 21.90 6.95 35.22
C ASN A 19 21.00 6.77 33.99
N LEU A 20 21.33 7.41 32.88
CA LEU A 20 20.64 7.21 31.60
C LEU A 20 20.94 5.81 31.03
N LEU A 21 22.21 5.40 31.08
CA LEU A 21 22.64 4.09 30.59
C LEU A 21 22.03 2.94 31.41
N SER A 22 21.99 3.07 32.74
CA SER A 22 21.38 2.05 33.62
C SER A 22 19.86 1.95 33.43
N GLY A 23 19.18 3.07 33.18
CA GLY A 23 17.75 3.11 32.88
C GLY A 23 17.41 2.39 31.57
N ILE A 24 18.19 2.62 30.51
CA ILE A 24 18.02 1.94 29.21
C ILE A 24 18.31 0.44 29.35
N PHE A 25 19.40 0.08 30.03
CA PHE A 25 19.75 -1.32 30.27
C PHE A 25 18.65 -2.07 31.02
N THR A 26 18.10 -1.47 32.08
CA THR A 26 17.00 -2.05 32.86
C THR A 26 15.75 -2.27 31.99
N LYS A 27 15.35 -1.27 31.20
CA LYS A 27 14.22 -1.41 30.27
C LYS A 27 14.44 -2.52 29.25
N LEU A 28 15.65 -2.64 28.73
CA LEU A 28 16.02 -3.67 27.76
C LEU A 28 15.96 -5.07 28.38
N VAL A 29 16.51 -5.27 29.58
CA VAL A 29 16.46 -6.55 30.29
C VAL A 29 15.00 -6.95 30.56
N VAL A 30 14.17 -6.04 31.06
CA VAL A 30 12.74 -6.32 31.31
C VAL A 30 12.02 -6.67 30.00
N ALA A 31 12.28 -5.94 28.92
CA ALA A 31 11.67 -6.23 27.61
C ALA A 31 12.07 -7.62 27.09
N VAL A 32 13.33 -8.02 27.25
CA VAL A 32 13.79 -9.38 26.88
C VAL A 32 13.10 -10.45 27.73
N ILE A 33 12.97 -10.24 29.04
CA ILE A 33 12.26 -11.17 29.93
C ILE A 33 10.79 -11.31 29.50
N ILE A 34 10.11 -10.19 29.21
CA ILE A 34 8.73 -10.20 28.70
C ILE A 34 8.64 -11.05 27.43
N VAL A 35 9.54 -10.86 26.46
CA VAL A 35 9.55 -11.65 25.22
C VAL A 35 9.78 -13.14 25.50
N LEU A 36 10.73 -13.49 26.36
CA LEU A 36 11.00 -14.88 26.72
C LEU A 36 9.79 -15.56 27.36
N ILE A 37 9.11 -14.87 28.29
CA ILE A 37 7.86 -15.35 28.90
C ILE A 37 6.80 -15.55 27.83
N GLY A 38 6.65 -14.60 26.90
CA GLY A 38 5.69 -14.70 25.80
C GLY A 38 5.95 -15.89 24.87
N LEU A 39 7.22 -16.17 24.57
CA LEU A 39 7.60 -17.33 23.76
C LEU A 39 7.24 -18.65 24.44
N VAL A 40 7.46 -18.76 25.76
CA VAL A 40 7.09 -19.96 26.53
C VAL A 40 5.57 -20.08 26.65
N ALA A 41 4.89 -18.99 27.02
CA ALA A 41 3.43 -18.95 27.18
C ALA A 41 2.71 -19.27 25.87
N GLY A 42 3.12 -18.68 24.74
CA GLY A 42 2.50 -18.93 23.44
C GLY A 42 2.66 -20.37 22.95
N LYS A 43 3.83 -20.99 23.20
CA LYS A 43 4.04 -22.42 22.89
C LYS A 43 3.21 -23.33 23.80
N LEU A 44 3.14 -23.02 25.10
CA LEU A 44 2.41 -23.84 26.07
C LEU A 44 0.90 -23.78 25.81
N LEU A 45 0.35 -22.57 25.69
CA LEU A 45 -1.08 -22.36 25.46
C LEU A 45 -1.51 -22.82 24.07
N GLY A 46 -0.68 -22.62 23.04
CA GLY A 46 -0.94 -23.18 21.71
C GLY A 46 -1.06 -24.70 21.75
N LYS A 47 -0.06 -25.39 22.34
CA LYS A 47 -0.11 -26.85 22.50
C LYS A 47 -1.33 -27.32 23.29
N LEU A 48 -1.70 -26.60 24.35
CA LEU A 48 -2.88 -26.91 25.14
C LEU A 48 -4.14 -26.81 24.28
N ILE A 49 -4.30 -25.71 23.53
CA ILE A 49 -5.45 -25.50 22.64
C ILE A 49 -5.49 -26.56 21.55
N HIS A 50 -4.36 -26.87 20.91
CA HIS A 50 -4.30 -27.94 19.93
C HIS A 50 -4.79 -29.26 20.52
N LYS A 51 -4.32 -29.63 21.71
CA LYS A 51 -4.73 -30.86 22.40
C LYS A 51 -6.24 -30.85 22.72
N LEU A 52 -6.77 -29.74 23.23
CA LEU A 52 -8.19 -29.60 23.54
C LEU A 52 -9.06 -29.68 22.30
N LEU A 53 -8.66 -29.03 21.20
CA LEU A 53 -9.41 -29.06 19.93
C LEU A 53 -9.35 -30.44 19.27
N HIS A 54 -8.25 -31.16 19.42
CA HIS A 54 -8.11 -32.53 18.97
C HIS A 54 -8.98 -33.49 19.76
N GLU A 55 -9.06 -33.32 21.09
CA GLU A 55 -9.84 -34.18 21.98
C GLU A 55 -11.37 -34.03 21.77
N ILE A 56 -11.84 -32.86 21.32
CA ILE A 56 -13.23 -32.65 20.90
C ILE A 56 -13.52 -33.09 19.45
N GLU A 57 -12.54 -33.71 18.78
CA GLU A 57 -12.59 -34.13 17.38
C GLU A 57 -13.07 -33.01 16.43
N LEU A 58 -12.60 -31.78 16.63
CA LEU A 58 -13.05 -30.62 15.85
C LEU A 58 -12.94 -30.87 14.34
N ASN A 59 -11.82 -31.47 13.92
CA ASN A 59 -11.60 -31.82 12.51
C ASN A 59 -12.66 -32.81 11.98
N ASN A 60 -13.15 -33.76 12.78
CA ASN A 60 -14.21 -34.69 12.37
C ASN A 60 -15.57 -33.99 12.29
N LEU A 61 -15.86 -33.05 13.20
CA LEU A 61 -17.09 -32.26 13.17
C LEU A 61 -17.16 -31.37 11.93
N ILE A 62 -16.06 -30.69 11.61
CA ILE A 62 -15.98 -29.78 10.45
C ILE A 62 -15.97 -30.54 9.13
N LYS A 63 -15.32 -31.71 9.08
CA LYS A 63 -15.37 -32.58 7.91
C LYS A 63 -16.78 -33.08 7.62
N LYS A 64 -17.57 -33.40 8.65
CA LYS A 64 -18.97 -33.83 8.52
C LYS A 64 -19.91 -32.70 8.10
N SER A 65 -19.69 -31.47 8.57
CA SER A 65 -20.59 -30.34 8.32
C SER A 65 -20.24 -29.51 7.08
N ALA A 66 -18.96 -29.34 6.77
CA ALA A 66 -18.49 -28.42 5.73
C ALA A 66 -17.67 -29.10 4.61
N GLY A 67 -17.31 -30.38 4.75
CA GLY A 67 -16.52 -31.11 3.74
C GLY A 67 -15.08 -30.61 3.55
N ILE A 68 -14.59 -29.76 4.46
CA ILE A 68 -13.27 -29.13 4.39
C ILE A 68 -12.20 -30.11 4.90
N LYS A 69 -11.13 -30.31 4.13
CA LYS A 69 -9.99 -31.21 4.46
C LYS A 69 -8.85 -30.53 5.25
N ILE A 70 -9.10 -29.34 5.80
CA ILE A 70 -8.08 -28.51 6.46
C ILE A 70 -8.12 -28.79 7.97
N SER A 71 -6.94 -28.91 8.61
CA SER A 71 -6.80 -29.07 10.06
C SER A 71 -7.11 -27.73 10.76
N MET A 72 -8.35 -27.55 11.19
CA MET A 72 -8.74 -26.32 11.91
C MET A 72 -8.10 -26.25 13.30
N GLU A 73 -7.82 -27.41 13.89
CA GLU A 73 -7.07 -27.53 15.15
C GLU A 73 -5.70 -26.83 15.07
N GLU A 74 -4.97 -27.00 13.95
CA GLU A 74 -3.69 -26.35 13.71
C GLU A 74 -3.82 -24.86 13.46
N ILE A 75 -4.82 -24.44 12.68
CA ILE A 75 -5.06 -23.02 12.38
C ILE A 75 -5.39 -22.26 13.66
N ILE A 76 -6.32 -22.78 14.47
CA ILE A 76 -6.74 -22.12 15.71
C ILE A 76 -5.59 -22.12 16.73
N SER A 77 -4.90 -23.25 16.91
CA SER A 77 -3.72 -23.30 17.79
C SER A 77 -2.65 -22.29 17.36
N SER A 78 -2.34 -22.23 16.07
CA SER A 78 -1.34 -21.30 15.53
C SER A 78 -1.78 -19.85 15.73
N PHE A 79 -3.04 -19.54 15.44
CA PHE A 79 -3.61 -18.20 15.67
C PHE A 79 -3.45 -17.77 17.12
N VAL A 80 -3.77 -18.64 18.09
CA VAL A 80 -3.63 -18.29 19.51
C VAL A 80 -2.16 -18.13 19.91
N THR A 81 -1.27 -19.00 19.45
CA THR A 81 0.18 -18.84 19.68
C THR A 81 0.68 -17.48 19.16
N TYR A 82 0.36 -17.12 17.92
CA TYR A 82 0.78 -15.84 17.33
C TYR A 82 0.11 -14.64 18.00
N PHE A 83 -1.15 -14.78 18.44
CA PHE A 83 -1.84 -13.74 19.18
C PHE A 83 -1.18 -13.48 20.54
N ILE A 84 -0.77 -14.53 21.25
CA ILE A 84 -0.01 -14.40 22.49
C ILE A 84 1.34 -13.72 22.21
N TYR A 85 2.08 -14.16 21.20
CA TYR A 85 3.34 -13.51 20.82
C TYR A 85 3.14 -12.03 20.52
N PHE A 86 2.09 -11.67 19.80
CA PHE A 86 1.75 -10.29 19.50
C PHE A 86 1.55 -9.46 20.79
N ILE A 87 0.76 -9.96 21.75
CA ILE A 87 0.55 -9.27 23.05
C ILE A 87 1.89 -9.02 23.76
N PHE A 88 2.74 -10.03 23.86
CA PHE A 88 4.02 -9.91 24.56
C PHE A 88 5.02 -9.00 23.83
N ILE A 89 5.01 -8.99 22.49
CA ILE A 89 5.80 -8.03 21.70
C ILE A 89 5.32 -6.61 21.98
N VAL A 90 4.01 -6.36 21.99
CA VAL A 90 3.46 -5.03 22.31
C VAL A 90 3.82 -4.61 23.74
N MET A 91 3.74 -5.53 24.71
CA MET A 91 4.19 -5.25 26.09
C MET A 91 5.68 -4.91 26.16
N ALA A 92 6.52 -5.63 25.44
CA ALA A 92 7.96 -5.35 25.38
C ALA A 92 8.25 -4.00 24.72
N LEU A 93 7.57 -3.66 23.62
CA LEU A 93 7.67 -2.34 22.98
C LEU A 93 7.21 -1.23 23.92
N ASN A 94 6.18 -1.47 24.74
CA ASN A 94 5.70 -0.50 25.72
C ASN A 94 6.72 -0.27 26.82
N GLN A 95 7.38 -1.33 27.30
CA GLN A 95 8.48 -1.23 28.25
C GLN A 95 9.65 -0.39 27.72
N LEU A 96 9.92 -0.50 26.42
CA LEU A 96 10.96 0.29 25.74
C LEU A 96 10.51 1.72 25.41
N GLY A 97 9.23 2.06 25.57
CA GLY A 97 8.66 3.34 25.14
C GLY A 97 8.58 3.49 23.62
N LEU A 98 8.66 2.38 22.88
CA LEU A 98 8.67 2.35 21.41
C LEU A 98 7.30 2.10 20.79
N THR A 99 6.25 1.79 21.58
CA THR A 99 4.90 1.52 21.06
C THR A 99 4.40 2.64 20.17
N THR A 100 4.52 3.89 20.61
CA THR A 100 4.08 5.06 19.84
C THR A 100 4.88 5.22 18.55
N VAL A 101 6.19 5.02 18.59
CA VAL A 101 7.06 5.13 17.39
C VAL A 101 6.67 4.08 16.34
N VAL A 102 6.51 2.83 16.76
CA VAL A 102 6.09 1.72 15.88
C VAL A 102 4.70 1.99 15.30
N LEU A 103 3.76 2.48 16.11
CA LEU A 103 2.42 2.82 15.65
C LEU A 103 2.43 3.91 14.57
N HIS A 104 3.27 4.94 14.73
CA HIS A 104 3.44 5.98 13.72
C HIS A 104 4.06 5.43 12.44
N MET A 105 5.06 4.55 12.54
CA MET A 105 5.67 3.90 11.38
C MET A 105 4.66 3.06 10.59
N ILE A 106 3.86 2.23 11.27
CA ILE A 106 2.83 1.40 10.64
C ILE A 106 1.75 2.29 10.01
N SER A 107 1.29 3.32 10.72
CA SER A 107 0.28 4.25 10.21
C SER A 107 0.78 4.98 8.96
N GLY A 108 2.04 5.43 8.96
CA GLY A 108 2.69 6.03 7.80
C GLY A 108 2.80 5.07 6.63
N ALA A 109 3.20 3.82 6.87
CA ALA A 109 3.27 2.79 5.83
C ALA A 109 1.91 2.49 5.20
N ILE A 110 0.86 2.35 6.03
CA ILE A 110 -0.53 2.14 5.56
C ILE A 110 -0.98 3.34 4.71
N LEU A 111 -0.71 4.57 5.17
CA LEU A 111 -1.07 5.78 4.44
C LEU A 111 -0.38 5.83 3.07
N ILE A 112 0.91 5.51 3.01
CA ILE A 112 1.67 5.43 1.75
C ILE A 112 1.05 4.40 0.81
N ILE A 113 0.71 3.20 1.32
CA ILE A 113 0.05 2.15 0.52
C ILE A 113 -1.28 2.65 -0.04
N ILE A 114 -2.09 3.32 0.77
CA ILE A 114 -3.38 3.87 0.34
C ILE A 114 -3.19 4.93 -0.77
N ILE A 115 -2.27 5.88 -0.56
CA ILE A 115 -1.98 6.94 -1.54
C ILE A 115 -1.52 6.34 -2.87
N ILE A 116 -0.58 5.40 -2.83
CA ILE A 116 -0.09 4.72 -4.03
C ILE A 116 -1.23 3.95 -4.71
N SER A 117 -2.07 3.26 -3.95
CA SER A 117 -3.19 2.48 -4.49
C SER A 117 -4.19 3.38 -5.24
N ILE A 118 -4.54 4.53 -4.66
CA ILE A 118 -5.41 5.52 -5.30
C ILE A 118 -4.74 6.07 -6.57
N MET A 119 -3.47 6.46 -6.47
CA MET A 119 -2.72 7.03 -7.60
C MET A 119 -2.60 6.03 -8.76
N LEU A 120 -2.36 4.75 -8.46
CA LEU A 120 -2.33 3.69 -9.46
C LEU A 120 -3.71 3.45 -10.07
N SER A 121 -4.77 3.48 -9.27
CA SER A 121 -6.15 3.29 -9.75
C SER A 121 -6.56 4.36 -10.77
N ILE A 122 -6.09 5.60 -10.61
CA ILE A 122 -6.42 6.71 -11.53
C ILE A 122 -5.34 6.97 -12.60
N LYS A 123 -4.27 6.17 -12.63
CA LYS A 123 -3.07 6.40 -13.47
C LYS A 123 -3.40 6.56 -14.95
N ASP A 124 -4.37 5.83 -15.47
CA ASP A 124 -4.77 5.90 -16.87
C ASP A 124 -5.92 6.88 -17.10
N PHE A 125 -6.78 7.10 -16.11
CA PHE A 125 -7.92 8.01 -16.23
C PHE A 125 -7.48 9.48 -16.29
N MET A 126 -6.60 9.91 -15.38
CA MET A 126 -6.17 11.31 -15.27
C MET A 126 -5.48 11.82 -16.56
N PRO A 127 -4.48 11.13 -17.15
CA PRO A 127 -3.83 11.62 -18.37
C PRO A 127 -4.77 11.74 -19.55
N ASN A 128 -5.74 10.84 -19.68
CA ASN A 128 -6.75 10.88 -20.74
C ASN A 128 -7.70 12.06 -20.54
N MET A 129 -8.16 12.29 -19.31
CA MET A 129 -9.00 13.44 -18.95
C MET A 129 -8.30 14.77 -19.27
N PHE A 130 -7.04 14.95 -18.86
CA PHE A 130 -6.27 16.15 -19.18
C PHE A 130 -6.02 16.30 -20.68
N ALA A 131 -5.71 15.20 -21.38
CA ALA A 131 -5.54 15.23 -22.82
C ALA A 131 -6.82 15.66 -23.56
N GLY A 132 -7.99 15.17 -23.14
CA GLY A 132 -9.29 15.60 -23.66
C GLY A 132 -9.56 17.08 -23.43
N PHE A 133 -9.29 17.57 -22.22
CA PHE A 133 -9.37 19.00 -21.90
C PHE A 133 -8.46 19.85 -22.82
N PHE A 134 -7.21 19.41 -23.04
CA PHE A 134 -6.28 20.12 -23.93
C PHE A 134 -6.71 20.07 -25.40
N ILE A 135 -7.25 18.93 -25.87
CA ILE A 135 -7.84 18.81 -27.22
C ILE A 135 -8.94 19.86 -27.39
N HIS A 136 -9.87 19.92 -26.44
CA HIS A 136 -10.99 20.85 -26.48
C HIS A 136 -10.54 22.32 -26.45
N GLN A 137 -9.62 22.67 -25.55
CA GLN A 137 -9.15 24.04 -25.37
C GLN A 137 -8.33 24.54 -26.57
N LYS A 138 -7.34 23.75 -27.03
CA LYS A 138 -6.43 24.17 -28.11
C LYS A 138 -7.01 23.91 -29.50
N ARG A 139 -8.08 23.11 -29.60
CA ARG A 139 -8.74 22.68 -30.85
C ARG A 139 -7.76 22.16 -31.90
N PHE A 140 -6.67 21.52 -31.45
CA PHE A 140 -5.62 21.03 -32.37
C PHE A 140 -6.13 19.87 -33.24
N ILE A 141 -7.13 19.12 -32.78
CA ILE A 141 -8.02 18.26 -33.56
C ILE A 141 -9.46 18.58 -33.16
N LYS A 142 -10.40 18.46 -34.11
CA LYS A 142 -11.82 18.75 -33.86
C LYS A 142 -12.71 17.77 -34.62
N GLU A 143 -13.95 17.68 -34.19
CA GLU A 143 -14.98 16.91 -34.87
C GLU A 143 -15.09 17.33 -36.34
N GLY A 144 -15.21 16.32 -37.21
CA GLY A 144 -15.21 16.50 -38.66
C GLY A 144 -13.82 16.50 -39.33
N ASP A 145 -12.72 16.65 -38.58
CA ASP A 145 -11.37 16.52 -39.15
C ASP A 145 -11.13 15.06 -39.57
N ILE A 146 -10.48 14.88 -40.73
CA ILE A 146 -9.95 13.57 -41.15
C ILE A 146 -8.49 13.51 -40.70
N ILE A 147 -8.20 12.56 -39.83
CA ILE A 147 -6.86 12.38 -39.27
C ILE A 147 -6.29 11.00 -39.60
N LYS A 148 -4.97 10.91 -39.64
CA LYS A 148 -4.22 9.66 -39.60
C LYS A 148 -3.35 9.64 -38.35
N VAL A 149 -3.51 8.62 -37.52
CA VAL A 149 -2.70 8.34 -36.34
C VAL A 149 -2.23 6.89 -36.44
N ASP A 150 -0.92 6.69 -36.44
CA ASP A 150 -0.28 5.41 -36.78
C ASP A 150 -0.85 4.80 -38.08
N ASN A 151 -1.43 3.60 -37.98
CA ASN A 151 -2.03 2.86 -39.09
C ASN A 151 -3.53 3.13 -39.25
N ILE A 152 -4.14 3.96 -38.40
CA ILE A 152 -5.57 4.26 -38.42
C ILE A 152 -5.79 5.57 -39.17
N LYS A 153 -6.73 5.56 -40.13
CA LYS A 153 -7.18 6.76 -40.85
C LYS A 153 -8.71 6.82 -40.84
N GLY A 154 -9.24 7.95 -40.37
CA GLY A 154 -10.69 8.13 -40.27
C GLY A 154 -11.07 9.57 -39.97
N LYS A 155 -12.38 9.80 -39.90
CA LYS A 155 -12.98 11.09 -39.54
C LYS A 155 -13.29 11.09 -38.04
N ILE A 156 -12.94 12.18 -37.34
CA ILE A 156 -13.34 12.35 -35.94
C ILE A 156 -14.85 12.59 -35.89
N VAL A 157 -15.55 11.71 -35.17
CA VAL A 157 -16.99 11.79 -34.94
C VAL A 157 -17.27 12.61 -33.69
N HIS A 158 -16.63 12.26 -32.58
CA HIS A 158 -16.85 12.91 -31.29
C HIS A 158 -15.57 12.94 -30.45
N VAL A 159 -15.38 14.00 -29.67
CA VAL A 159 -14.28 14.10 -28.69
C VAL A 159 -14.89 14.18 -27.28
N ASN A 160 -14.80 13.08 -26.54
CA ASN A 160 -15.19 13.01 -25.13
C ASN A 160 -14.05 13.44 -24.21
N LEU A 161 -14.34 13.50 -22.91
CA LEU A 161 -13.35 13.86 -21.89
C LEU A 161 -12.15 12.89 -21.85
N VAL A 162 -12.38 11.59 -22.02
CA VAL A 162 -11.35 10.55 -21.85
C VAL A 162 -10.89 9.94 -23.17
N GLU A 163 -11.75 9.97 -24.20
CA GLU A 163 -11.49 9.31 -25.48
C GLU A 163 -12.03 10.12 -26.66
N THR A 164 -11.52 9.80 -27.85
CA THR A 164 -11.96 10.37 -29.13
C THR A 164 -12.46 9.23 -30.02
N THR A 165 -13.63 9.42 -30.60
CA THR A 165 -14.26 8.46 -31.52
C THR A 165 -13.91 8.80 -32.97
N ILE A 166 -13.39 7.82 -33.70
CA ILE A 166 -13.02 7.94 -35.11
C ILE A 166 -13.79 6.92 -35.93
N GLU A 167 -14.40 7.36 -37.03
CA GLU A 167 -15.04 6.49 -38.02
C GLU A 167 -14.11 6.29 -39.22
N THR A 168 -13.81 5.05 -39.57
CA THR A 168 -12.97 4.70 -40.72
C THR A 168 -13.75 4.86 -42.03
N LYS A 169 -13.06 4.76 -43.18
CA LYS A 169 -13.75 4.75 -44.48
C LYS A 169 -14.64 3.52 -44.67
N GLN A 170 -14.34 2.44 -43.96
CA GLN A 170 -15.05 1.17 -44.00
C GLN A 170 -16.30 1.17 -43.11
N GLY A 171 -16.49 2.22 -42.29
CA GLY A 171 -17.62 2.32 -41.34
C GLY A 171 -17.30 1.81 -39.94
N ASP A 172 -16.07 1.36 -39.67
CA ASP A 172 -15.67 0.93 -38.33
C ASP A 172 -15.58 2.11 -37.36
N ILE A 173 -16.07 1.93 -36.14
CA ILE A 173 -15.96 2.90 -35.05
C ILE A 173 -14.79 2.52 -34.14
N ILE A 174 -13.85 3.44 -33.97
CA ILE A 174 -12.63 3.25 -33.17
C ILE A 174 -12.61 4.27 -32.04
N TYR A 175 -12.49 3.76 -30.81
CA TYR A 175 -12.31 4.57 -29.61
C TYR A 175 -10.83 4.67 -29.27
N ILE A 176 -10.30 5.90 -29.28
CA ILE A 176 -8.89 6.16 -28.98
C ILE A 176 -8.79 6.98 -27.69
N PRO A 177 -8.10 6.46 -26.65
CA PRO A 177 -7.79 7.23 -25.46
C PRO A 177 -7.10 8.56 -25.81
N ASN A 178 -7.59 9.67 -25.26
CA ASN A 178 -7.13 11.01 -25.61
C ASN A 178 -5.63 11.20 -25.38
N SER A 179 -5.07 10.55 -24.35
CA SER A 179 -3.64 10.62 -24.06
C SER A 179 -2.77 9.98 -25.14
N LEU A 180 -3.29 9.02 -25.92
CA LEU A 180 -2.56 8.46 -27.05
C LEU A 180 -2.50 9.45 -28.22
N LEU A 181 -3.57 10.21 -28.44
CA LEU A 181 -3.61 11.25 -29.47
C LEU A 181 -2.65 12.40 -29.17
N THR A 182 -2.52 12.81 -27.91
CA THR A 182 -1.59 13.88 -27.53
C THR A 182 -0.12 13.45 -27.46
N LYS A 183 0.15 12.15 -27.34
CA LYS A 183 1.52 11.59 -27.29
C LYS A 183 2.07 11.16 -28.66
N LYS A 184 1.22 11.03 -29.68
CA LYS A 184 1.60 10.52 -31.01
C LYS A 184 1.56 11.63 -32.06
N THR A 185 2.27 11.40 -33.16
CA THR A 185 2.19 12.26 -34.35
C THR A 185 0.84 12.07 -35.03
N ILE A 186 0.10 13.16 -35.22
CA ILE A 186 -1.18 13.17 -35.92
C ILE A 186 -1.05 13.94 -37.23
N VAL A 187 -1.49 13.33 -38.34
CA VAL A 187 -1.54 13.98 -39.65
C VAL A 187 -2.98 14.37 -40.00
N LYS A 188 -3.25 15.66 -40.18
CA LYS A 188 -4.53 16.14 -40.72
C LYS A 188 -4.54 16.05 -42.24
N VAL A 189 -5.49 15.31 -42.78
CA VAL A 189 -5.64 15.13 -44.23
C VAL A 189 -6.55 16.23 -44.78
N LYS A 190 -6.00 17.13 -45.60
CA LYS A 190 -6.81 18.15 -46.31
C LYS A 190 -7.71 17.46 -47.35
N LYS A 191 -8.98 17.87 -47.44
CA LYS A 191 -9.84 17.50 -48.58
C LYS A 191 -9.21 18.09 -49.85
N LYS A 192 -8.75 17.25 -50.80
CA LYS A 192 -8.42 17.71 -52.15
C LYS A 192 -9.70 18.26 -52.77
N LYS A 193 -9.76 19.58 -53.03
CA LYS A 193 -10.74 20.14 -53.96
C LYS A 193 -10.40 19.57 -55.33
N ILE A 194 -11.24 18.71 -55.86
CA ILE A 194 -11.21 18.35 -57.28
C ILE A 194 -11.95 19.51 -57.95
N SER A 195 -11.18 20.40 -58.57
CA SER A 195 -11.65 21.45 -59.48
C SER A 195 -11.90 20.85 -60.85
#